data_AF-D3AUH1-F1
#
_entry.id   AF-D3AUH1-F1
#
_cell.length_a   1.000
_cell.length_b   1.000
_cell.length_c   1.000
_cell.angle_alpha   90.00
_cell.angle_beta   90.00
_cell.angle_gamma   90.00
#
_symmetry.space_group_name_H-M   'P 1'
#
loop_
_entity.id
_entity.type
_entity.pdbx_description
1 polymer ?
#
loop_
_entity_poly.entity_id
_entity_poly.type
_entity_poly.pdbx_seq_one_letter_code
_entity_poly.pdbx_strand_id
1 'polypeptide(L)'
;TGAKIIDYWTNSMDCNEILLAERGVPISSKVAEELAPSLTESDQKVISFINDVVTPNSSQINPPYPNGSAEVSDLINKLGEKVCYGELTAEEAAEQLYTEGNKIMAEKAK
;
A
#
# COMPACT_ATOMS: atom_id res chain seq x y z
N THR A 1 -16.94 17.40 -11.21
CA THR A 1 -17.93 16.54 -10.51
C THR A 1 -17.27 15.39 -9.77
N GLY A 2 -16.21 14.75 -10.27
CA GLY A 2 -15.36 13.84 -9.46
C GLY A 2 -14.33 14.57 -8.57
N ALA A 3 -13.65 15.59 -9.09
CA ALA A 3 -12.65 16.35 -8.32
C ALA A 3 -13.19 16.99 -7.03
N LYS A 4 -14.44 17.47 -7.04
CA LYS A 4 -15.10 18.04 -5.85
C LYS A 4 -15.35 16.99 -4.76
N ILE A 5 -15.58 15.73 -5.14
CA ILE A 5 -15.75 14.64 -4.17
C ILE A 5 -14.41 14.29 -3.54
N ILE A 6 -13.35 14.21 -4.35
CA ILE A 6 -11.98 13.97 -3.85
C ILE A 6 -11.59 15.09 -2.88
N ASP A 7 -11.82 16.35 -3.26
CA ASP A 7 -11.52 17.49 -2.40
C ASP A 7 -12.29 17.45 -1.07
N TYR A 8 -13.60 17.18 -1.10
CA TYR A 8 -14.39 16.99 0.11
C TYR A 8 -13.83 15.85 0.98
N TRP A 9 -13.44 14.74 0.37
CA TRP A 9 -12.90 13.59 1.08
C TRP A 9 -11.54 13.88 1.73
N THR A 10 -10.63 14.57 1.02
CA THR A 10 -9.26 14.78 1.51
C THR A 10 -9.09 16.04 2.36
N ASN A 11 -9.96 17.03 2.22
CA ASN A 11 -9.75 18.37 2.79
C ASN A 11 -10.89 18.87 3.69
N SER A 12 -12.04 18.20 3.75
CA SER A 12 -13.16 18.62 4.61
C SER A 12 -13.10 18.01 5.99
N MET A 13 -13.23 18.83 7.04
CA MET A 13 -13.40 18.35 8.41
C MET A 13 -14.74 17.63 8.60
N ASP A 14 -15.83 18.12 7.99
CA ASP A 14 -17.14 17.46 8.01
C ASP A 14 -17.06 15.99 7.55
N CYS A 15 -16.17 15.70 6.59
CA CYS A 15 -15.94 14.34 6.13
C CYS A 15 -15.02 13.55 7.08
N ASN A 16 -13.90 14.15 7.49
CA ASN A 16 -12.85 13.44 8.23
C ASN A 16 -13.18 13.23 9.72
N GLU A 17 -14.09 14.02 10.30
CA GLU A 17 -14.66 13.74 11.63
C GLU A 17 -15.52 12.46 11.64
N ILE A 18 -16.10 12.09 10.50
CA ILE A 18 -16.87 10.85 10.35
C ILE A 18 -15.93 9.68 10.05
N LEU A 19 -14.98 9.89 9.12
CA LEU A 19 -14.08 8.83 8.66
C LEU A 19 -12.97 8.51 9.67
N LEU A 20 -12.60 9.47 10.50
CA LEU A 20 -11.42 9.44 11.35
C LEU A 20 -10.17 9.01 10.54
N ALA A 21 -9.17 8.42 11.19
CA ALA A 21 -7.94 7.95 10.54
C ALA A 21 -8.04 6.51 9.96
N GLU A 22 -9.25 6.01 9.66
CA GLU A 22 -9.49 4.63 9.20
C GLU A 22 -8.79 4.27 7.87
N ARG A 23 -8.38 5.28 7.09
CA ARG A 23 -7.63 5.10 5.82
C ARG A 23 -6.18 5.55 5.92
N GLY A 24 -5.64 5.55 7.15
CA GLY A 24 -4.33 6.07 7.47
C GLY A 24 -4.36 7.56 7.81
N VAL A 25 -3.17 8.15 7.91
CA VAL A 25 -3.01 9.57 8.22
C VAL A 25 -3.57 10.40 7.06
N PRO A 26 -4.49 11.35 7.30
CA PRO A 26 -4.96 12.25 6.26
C PRO A 26 -3.81 12.93 5.53
N ILE A 27 -3.87 13.00 4.20
CA ILE A 27 -2.81 13.61 3.38
C ILE A 27 -2.72 15.13 3.58
N SER A 28 -3.83 15.76 3.94
CA SER A 28 -3.87 17.16 4.33
C SER A 28 -3.35 17.30 5.76
N SER A 29 -2.19 17.95 5.91
CA SER A 29 -1.60 18.20 7.24
C SER A 29 -2.55 18.96 8.15
N LYS A 30 -3.32 19.91 7.60
CA LYS A 30 -4.35 20.65 8.35
C LYS A 30 -5.41 19.72 8.93
N VAL A 31 -5.97 18.83 8.11
CA VAL A 31 -6.99 17.87 8.56
C VAL A 31 -6.40 16.91 9.59
N ALA A 32 -5.17 16.42 9.37
CA ALA A 32 -4.51 15.53 10.30
C ALA A 32 -4.28 16.18 11.68
N GLU A 33 -3.82 17.44 11.70
CA GLU A 33 -3.59 18.21 12.94
C GLU A 33 -4.90 18.47 13.70
N GLU A 34 -5.96 18.91 13.00
CA GLU A 34 -7.26 19.21 13.61
C GLU A 34 -7.98 17.93 14.09
N LEU A 35 -7.80 16.80 13.40
CA LEU A 35 -8.41 15.52 13.73
C LEU A 35 -7.71 14.81 14.90
N ALA A 36 -6.40 15.01 15.08
CA ALA A 36 -5.58 14.27 16.05
C ALA A 36 -6.18 14.14 17.48
N PRO A 37 -6.81 15.19 18.07
CA PRO A 37 -7.41 15.10 19.40
C PRO A 37 -8.64 14.17 19.48
N SER A 38 -9.31 13.93 18.36
CA SER A 38 -10.51 13.09 18.27
C SER A 38 -10.20 11.60 18.07
N LEU A 39 -8.94 11.28 17.76
CA LEU A 39 -8.49 9.93 17.47
C LEU A 39 -8.19 9.15 18.76
N THR A 40 -8.28 7.81 18.66
CA THR A 40 -7.95 6.95 19.80
C THR A 40 -6.46 7.00 20.12
N GLU A 41 -6.06 6.61 21.33
CA GLU A 41 -4.63 6.49 21.69
C GLU A 41 -3.86 5.57 20.73
N SER A 42 -4.51 4.53 20.21
CA SER A 42 -3.90 3.61 19.25
C SER A 42 -3.62 4.31 17.93
N ASP A 43 -4.58 5.10 17.42
CA ASP A 43 -4.42 5.86 16.17
C ASP A 43 -3.32 6.92 16.31
N GLN A 44 -3.28 7.61 17.44
CA GLN A 44 -2.23 8.60 17.74
C GLN A 44 -0.84 7.95 17.74
N LYS A 45 -0.71 6.72 18.29
CA LYS A 45 0.55 5.95 18.23
C LYS A 45 0.93 5.57 16.81
N VAL A 46 -0.03 5.16 15.97
CA VAL A 46 0.21 4.86 14.55
C VAL A 46 0.69 6.11 13.81
N ILE A 47 0.03 7.26 14.02
CA ILE A 47 0.42 8.54 13.39
C ILE A 47 1.82 8.96 13.81
N SER A 48 2.13 8.93 15.12
CA SER A 48 3.47 9.27 15.61
C SER A 48 4.53 8.33 15.02
N PHE A 49 4.26 7.02 14.94
CA PHE A 49 5.20 6.10 14.29
C PHE A 49 5.43 6.44 12.81
N ILE A 50 4.38 6.77 12.07
CA ILE A 50 4.51 7.16 10.65
C ILE A 50 5.33 8.47 10.52
N ASN A 51 5.06 9.47 11.34
CA ASN A 51 5.72 10.78 11.24
C ASN A 51 7.16 10.76 11.75
N ASP A 52 7.39 10.14 12.90
CA ASP A 52 8.65 10.24 13.63
C ASP A 52 9.64 9.13 13.27
N VAL A 53 9.14 7.98 12.79
CA VAL A 53 9.96 6.82 12.42
C VAL A 53 9.93 6.56 10.92
N VAL A 54 8.76 6.42 10.29
CA VAL A 54 8.70 6.00 8.87
C VAL A 54 9.12 7.13 7.93
N THR A 55 8.53 8.31 8.06
CA THR A 55 8.76 9.45 7.15
C THR A 55 10.24 9.83 7.02
N PRO A 56 11.03 10.00 8.10
CA PRO A 56 12.44 10.34 7.98
C PRO A 56 13.34 9.18 7.52
N ASN A 57 12.89 7.93 7.62
CA ASN A 57 13.68 6.73 7.33
C ASN A 57 13.19 5.92 6.12
N SER A 58 12.31 6.49 5.28
CA SER A 58 11.75 5.82 4.11
C SER A 58 12.25 6.42 2.79
N SER A 59 12.13 5.65 1.70
CA SER A 59 12.37 6.14 0.35
C SER A 59 11.12 6.78 -0.25
N GLN A 60 11.28 7.44 -1.39
CA GLN A 60 10.15 7.82 -2.22
C GLN A 60 9.28 6.60 -2.56
N ILE A 61 7.96 6.79 -2.63
CA ILE A 61 7.01 5.77 -3.07
C ILE A 61 7.39 5.26 -4.47
N ASN A 62 7.27 3.95 -4.67
CA ASN A 62 7.46 3.33 -5.97
C ASN A 62 6.52 3.94 -7.02
N PRO A 63 6.91 3.97 -8.30
CA PRO A 63 6.00 4.35 -9.37
C PRO A 63 4.78 3.39 -9.43
N PRO A 64 3.69 3.78 -10.10
CA PRO A 64 2.57 2.89 -10.34
C PRO A 64 3.03 1.56 -10.94
N TYR A 65 2.45 0.47 -10.46
CA TYR A 65 2.79 -0.86 -10.93
C TYR A 65 2.57 -0.98 -12.45
N PRO A 66 3.54 -1.53 -13.20
CA PRO A 66 3.38 -1.76 -14.63
C PRO A 66 2.31 -2.82 -14.92
N ASN A 67 1.81 -2.83 -16.15
CA ASN A 67 0.96 -3.91 -16.67
C ASN A 67 1.64 -5.28 -16.44
N GLY A 68 0.86 -6.28 -16.03
CA GLY A 68 1.36 -7.62 -15.68
C GLY A 68 1.73 -7.81 -14.20
N SER A 69 1.79 -6.74 -13.40
CA SER A 69 2.17 -6.86 -11.97
C SER A 69 1.18 -7.67 -11.13
N ALA A 70 -0.11 -7.64 -11.48
CA ALA A 70 -1.12 -8.43 -10.80
C ALA A 70 -0.90 -9.93 -11.05
N GLU A 71 -0.66 -10.32 -12.29
CA GLU A 71 -0.38 -11.70 -12.67
C GLU A 71 0.95 -12.22 -12.06
N VAL A 72 1.97 -11.37 -11.95
CA VAL A 72 3.21 -11.72 -11.24
C VAL A 72 2.96 -11.90 -9.75
N SER A 73 2.12 -11.06 -9.12
CA SER A 73 1.76 -11.18 -7.70
C SER A 73 1.00 -12.48 -7.43
N ASP A 74 0.08 -12.87 -8.32
CA ASP A 74 -0.62 -14.16 -8.26
C ASP A 74 0.36 -15.34 -8.39
N LEU A 75 1.37 -15.22 -9.26
CA LEU A 75 2.42 -16.23 -9.40
C LEU A 75 3.25 -16.36 -8.10
N ILE A 76 3.66 -15.24 -7.50
CA ILE A 76 4.38 -15.22 -6.21
C ILE A 76 3.58 -15.96 -5.14
N ASN A 77 2.28 -15.67 -5.00
CA ASN A 77 1.43 -16.31 -4.01
C ASN A 77 1.35 -17.83 -4.21
N LYS A 78 1.10 -18.29 -5.44
CA LYS A 78 1.02 -19.73 -5.76
C LYS A 78 2.33 -20.46 -5.49
N LEU A 79 3.46 -19.86 -5.87
CA LEU A 79 4.78 -20.45 -5.62
C LEU A 79 5.11 -20.46 -4.13
N GLY A 80 4.76 -19.40 -3.40
CA GLY A 80 4.89 -19.32 -1.94
C GLY A 80 4.08 -20.41 -1.24
N GLU A 81 2.84 -20.65 -1.65
CA GLU A 81 2.01 -21.75 -1.13
C GLU A 81 2.67 -23.11 -1.35
N LYS A 82 3.20 -23.38 -2.55
CA LYS A 82 3.91 -24.63 -2.85
C LYS A 82 5.14 -24.84 -1.96
N VAL A 83 5.89 -23.78 -1.67
CA VAL A 83 7.01 -23.83 -0.72
C VAL A 83 6.49 -24.15 0.69
N CYS A 84 5.43 -23.49 1.15
CA CYS A 84 4.82 -23.74 2.46
C CYS A 84 4.29 -25.18 2.61
N TYR A 85 3.78 -25.78 1.53
CA TYR A 85 3.34 -27.18 1.51
C TYR A 85 4.48 -28.19 1.31
N GLY A 86 5.71 -27.72 1.10
CA GLY A 86 6.88 -28.57 0.86
C GLY A 86 6.90 -29.23 -0.51
N GLU A 87 6.13 -28.71 -1.47
CA GLU A 87 6.09 -29.18 -2.87
C GLU A 87 7.27 -28.65 -3.68
N LEU A 88 7.83 -27.50 -3.29
CA LEU A 88 9.01 -26.87 -3.89
C LEU A 88 9.97 -26.38 -2.80
N THR A 89 11.25 -26.34 -3.13
CA THR A 89 12.24 -25.55 -2.38
C THR A 89 12.08 -24.05 -2.70
N ALA A 90 12.62 -23.19 -1.83
CA ALA A 90 12.61 -21.75 -2.06
C ALA A 90 13.41 -21.37 -3.32
N GLU A 91 14.51 -22.07 -3.58
CA GLU A 91 15.35 -21.88 -4.76
C GLU A 91 14.60 -22.23 -6.06
N GLU A 92 13.92 -23.38 -6.11
CA GLU A 92 13.12 -23.78 -7.28
C GLU A 92 11.96 -22.81 -7.54
N ALA A 93 11.27 -22.38 -6.49
CA ALA A 93 10.22 -21.38 -6.59
C ALA A 93 10.76 -20.02 -7.10
N ALA A 94 11.93 -19.59 -6.63
CA ALA A 94 12.54 -18.34 -7.07
C ALA A 94 12.95 -18.41 -8.56
N GLU A 95 13.49 -19.53 -9.02
CA GLU A 95 13.86 -19.72 -10.44
C GLU A 95 12.62 -19.72 -11.36
N GLN A 96 11.54 -20.38 -10.93
CA GLN A 96 10.25 -20.35 -11.63
C GLN A 96 9.68 -18.93 -11.68
N LEU A 97 9.66 -18.21 -10.55
CA LEU A 97 9.21 -16.83 -10.48
C LEU A 97 10.00 -15.93 -11.43
N TYR A 98 11.33 -16.06 -11.44
CA TYR A 98 12.18 -15.25 -12.31
C TYR A 98 11.87 -15.51 -13.79
N THR A 99 11.74 -16.77 -14.17
CA THR A 99 11.50 -17.15 -15.58
C THR A 99 10.11 -16.76 -16.05
N GLU A 100 9.08 -17.17 -15.32
CA GLU A 100 7.68 -16.95 -15.71
C GLU A 100 7.24 -15.52 -15.46
N GLY A 101 7.70 -14.90 -14.37
CA GLY A 101 7.42 -13.50 -14.07
C GLY A 101 7.97 -12.57 -15.15
N ASN A 102 9.21 -12.76 -15.59
CA ASN A 102 9.77 -11.97 -16.69
C ASN A 102 9.01 -12.18 -18.00
N LYS A 103 8.51 -13.39 -18.28
CA LYS A 103 7.66 -13.65 -19.44
C LYS A 103 6.35 -12.87 -19.37
N ILE A 104 5.65 -12.91 -18.22
CA ILE A 104 4.42 -12.14 -17.99
C ILE A 104 4.67 -10.65 -18.23
N MET A 105 5.73 -10.11 -17.61
CA MET A 105 6.10 -8.71 -17.73
C MET A 105 6.37 -8.32 -19.19
N ALA A 106 7.10 -9.15 -19.94
CA ALA A 106 7.41 -8.90 -21.35
C ALA A 106 6.16 -8.94 -22.26
N GLU A 107 5.23 -9.86 -22.01
CA GLU A 107 3.98 -9.97 -22.77
C GLU A 107 3.03 -8.79 -22.53
N LYS A 108 3.06 -8.23 -21.31
CA LYS A 108 2.16 -7.18 -20.85
C LYS A 108 2.75 -5.77 -20.92
N ALA A 109 4.02 -5.62 -21.27
CA ALA A 109 4.72 -4.33 -21.38
C ALA A 109 4.21 -3.38 -22.51
N LYS A 110 3.13 -3.74 -23.20
CA LYS A 110 2.47 -2.92 -24.23
C LYS A 110 1.31 -2.13 -23.62
#